data_AF-A0A920TCS5-F1
#
_entry.id   AF-A0A920TCS5-F1
#
_cell.length_a   1.000
_cell.length_b   1.000
_cell.length_c   1.000
_cell.angle_alpha   90.00
_cell.angle_beta   90.00
_cell.angle_gamma   90.00
#
_symmetry.space_group_name_H-M   'P 1'
#
loop_
_entity.id
_entity.type
_entity.pdbx_description
1 polymer ?
#
loop_
_entity_poly.entity_id
_entity_poly.type
_entity_poly.pdbx_seq_one_letter_code
_entity_poly.pdbx_strand_id
1 'polypeptide(L)'
;MSNVCIGHSDDSKDIKYLKKLCESGAFVAFDKLYPVDRHGESPNIEARIENLAILIESGYSHCLFMSHDWSIYAPAFLGPSWKRRIEKKKILMDINSYP
;
A
#
# COMPACT_ATOMS: atom_id res chain seq x y z
N MET A 1 -10.71 22.56 -5.87
CA MET A 1 -9.75 21.45 -5.71
C MET A 1 -9.82 21.00 -4.28
N SER A 2 -10.12 19.72 -4.03
CA SER A 2 -9.80 19.13 -2.74
C SER A 2 -8.34 18.70 -2.81
N ASN A 3 -7.56 19.04 -1.78
CA ASN A 3 -6.15 18.68 -1.66
C ASN A 3 -6.00 17.44 -0.75
N VAL A 4 -7.02 16.57 -0.72
CA VAL A 4 -7.10 15.44 0.21
C VAL A 4 -6.98 14.15 -0.57
N CYS A 5 -6.01 13.34 -0.20
CA CYS A 5 -5.83 11.98 -0.69
C CYS A 5 -6.05 11.00 0.47
N ILE A 6 -6.91 10.02 0.26
CA ILE A 6 -7.22 8.99 1.25
C ILE A 6 -6.36 7.76 0.93
N GLY A 7 -5.26 7.63 1.68
CA GLY A 7 -4.36 6.48 1.63
C GLY A 7 -5.09 5.17 1.95
N HIS A 8 -4.57 4.06 1.42
CA HIS A 8 -5.07 2.70 1.69
C HIS A 8 -6.54 2.49 1.36
N SER A 9 -7.12 3.31 0.47
CA SER A 9 -8.53 3.18 0.12
C SER A 9 -8.82 1.85 -0.59
N ASP A 10 -7.80 1.26 -1.21
CA ASP A 10 -7.87 -0.07 -1.83
C ASP A 10 -8.01 -1.22 -0.81
N ASP A 11 -7.99 -0.95 0.50
CA ASP A 11 -8.45 -1.92 1.52
C ASP A 11 -9.99 -2.06 1.56
N SER A 12 -10.75 -1.16 0.92
CA SER A 12 -12.20 -1.25 0.86
C SER A 12 -12.68 -2.22 -0.24
N LYS A 13 -13.64 -3.09 0.11
CA LYS A 13 -14.40 -3.92 -0.85
C LYS A 13 -15.65 -3.23 -1.38
N ASP A 14 -16.04 -2.10 -0.79
CA ASP A 14 -17.26 -1.38 -1.14
C ASP A 14 -16.99 -0.37 -2.26
N ILE A 15 -17.33 -0.76 -3.49
CA ILE A 15 -17.19 0.10 -4.68
C ILE A 15 -18.05 1.36 -4.59
N LYS A 16 -19.22 1.32 -3.92
CA LYS A 16 -20.09 2.49 -3.77
C LYS A 16 -19.44 3.50 -2.82
N TYR A 17 -18.78 3.01 -1.78
CA TYR A 17 -17.98 3.86 -0.90
C TYR A 17 -16.84 4.54 -1.67
N LEU A 18 -16.07 3.80 -2.47
CA LEU A 18 -14.98 4.36 -3.28
C LEU A 18 -15.47 5.43 -4.27
N LYS A 19 -16.62 5.19 -4.92
CA LYS A 19 -17.26 6.19 -5.79
C LYS A 19 -17.66 7.46 -5.03
N LYS A 20 -18.27 7.33 -3.84
CA LYS A 20 -18.61 8.47 -2.98
C LYS A 20 -17.38 9.28 -2.54
N LEU A 21 -16.24 8.63 -2.31
CA LEU A 21 -14.99 9.34 -2.01
C LEU A 21 -14.57 10.21 -3.20
N CYS A 22 -14.61 9.67 -4.41
CA CYS A 22 -14.34 10.44 -5.63
C CYS A 22 -15.35 11.58 -5.84
N GLU A 23 -16.64 11.33 -5.64
CA GLU A 23 -17.71 12.34 -5.75
C GLU A 23 -17.55 13.47 -4.73
N SER A 24 -16.97 13.19 -3.56
CA SER A 24 -16.63 14.21 -2.55
C SER A 24 -15.50 15.15 -2.99
N GLY A 25 -14.83 14.82 -4.10
CA GLY A 25 -13.68 15.53 -4.64
C GLY A 25 -12.35 15.08 -4.08
N ALA A 26 -12.31 14.10 -3.17
CA ALA A 26 -11.09 13.48 -2.65
C ALA A 26 -10.42 12.58 -3.69
N PHE A 27 -9.11 12.41 -3.57
CA PHE A 27 -8.39 11.38 -4.29
C PHE A 27 -8.43 10.05 -3.53
N VAL A 28 -8.61 8.97 -4.27
CA VAL A 28 -8.64 7.59 -3.78
C VAL A 28 -7.31 6.93 -4.12
N ALA A 29 -6.54 6.57 -3.09
CA ALA A 29 -5.25 5.91 -3.29
C ALA A 29 -5.42 4.39 -3.41
N PHE A 30 -4.80 3.84 -4.45
CA PHE A 30 -4.46 2.44 -4.62
C PHE A 30 -2.97 2.29 -4.34
N ASP A 31 -2.62 2.22 -3.06
CA ASP A 31 -1.23 2.21 -2.61
C ASP A 31 -0.74 0.82 -2.17
N LYS A 32 -1.61 -0.19 -2.16
CA LYS A 32 -1.26 -1.59 -1.87
C LYS A 32 -1.51 -2.55 -3.03
N LEU A 33 -1.14 -2.14 -4.23
CA LEU A 33 -1.11 -3.00 -5.42
C LEU A 33 0.05 -4.02 -5.40
N TYR A 34 0.19 -4.75 -4.31
CA TYR A 34 1.14 -5.86 -4.12
C TYR A 34 0.46 -7.01 -3.38
N PRO A 35 1.01 -8.24 -3.38
CA PRO A 35 0.41 -9.39 -2.69
C PRO A 35 0.40 -9.19 -1.16
N VAL A 36 -0.64 -8.52 -0.67
CA VAL A 36 -0.90 -8.33 0.75
C VAL A 36 -2.31 -8.81 1.06
N ASP A 37 -2.38 -9.71 2.03
CA ASP A 37 -3.63 -10.13 2.62
C ASP A 37 -3.45 -10.15 4.14
N ARG A 38 -4.24 -9.33 4.83
CA ARG A 38 -4.36 -9.33 6.29
C ARG A 38 -5.28 -10.47 6.73
N HIS A 39 -4.83 -11.70 6.54
CA HIS A 39 -5.54 -12.91 6.99
C HIS A 39 -7.00 -13.02 6.51
N GLY A 40 -7.29 -12.60 5.28
CA GLY A 40 -8.63 -12.59 4.68
C GLY A 40 -9.48 -11.35 5.00
N GLU A 41 -9.02 -10.49 5.91
CA GLU A 41 -9.73 -9.27 6.29
C GLU A 41 -9.63 -8.18 5.21
N SER A 42 -8.53 -8.15 4.46
CA SER A 42 -8.32 -7.20 3.36
C SER A 42 -8.57 -7.84 1.98
N PRO A 43 -8.87 -7.05 0.95
CA PRO A 43 -8.88 -7.53 -0.43
C PRO A 43 -7.50 -8.08 -0.85
N ASN A 44 -7.50 -9.17 -1.60
CA ASN A 44 -6.31 -9.65 -2.32
C ASN A 44 -6.01 -8.73 -3.52
N ILE A 45 -4.86 -8.95 -4.17
CA ILE A 45 -4.43 -8.12 -5.28
C ILE A 45 -5.41 -8.15 -6.46
N GLU A 46 -6.02 -9.31 -6.74
CA GLU A 46 -7.00 -9.46 -7.80
C GLU A 46 -8.24 -8.59 -7.55
N ALA A 47 -8.80 -8.61 -6.34
CA ALA A 47 -9.94 -7.78 -5.98
C ALA A 47 -9.60 -6.28 -5.99
N ARG A 48 -8.36 -5.90 -5.64
CA ARG A 48 -7.90 -4.49 -5.74
C ARG A 48 -7.85 -4.03 -7.19
N ILE A 49 -7.29 -4.86 -8.08
CA ILE A 49 -7.22 -4.58 -9.51
C ILE A 49 -8.62 -4.51 -10.12
N GLU A 50 -9.53 -5.40 -9.71
CA GLU A 50 -10.92 -5.39 -10.16
C GLU A 50 -11.63 -4.09 -9.75
N ASN A 51 -11.51 -3.67 -8.49
CA ASN A 51 -12.05 -2.39 -8.03
C ASN A 51 -11.47 -1.20 -8.79
N LEU A 52 -10.16 -1.21 -9.05
CA LEU A 52 -9.47 -0.18 -9.84
C LEU A 52 -10.04 -0.11 -11.26
N ALA A 53 -10.19 -1.25 -11.93
CA ALA A 53 -10.77 -1.34 -13.26
C ALA A 53 -12.21 -0.80 -13.29
N ILE A 54 -13.05 -1.20 -12.34
CA ILE A 54 -14.44 -0.72 -12.24
C ILE A 54 -14.50 0.80 -12.08
N LEU A 55 -13.60 1.40 -11.28
CA LEU A 55 -13.55 2.86 -11.10
C LEU A 55 -13.12 3.57 -12.39
N ILE A 56 -12.09 3.05 -13.08
CA ILE A 56 -11.62 3.59 -14.36
C ILE A 56 -12.73 3.54 -15.40
N GLU A 57 -13.38 2.39 -15.57
CA GLU A 57 -14.50 2.20 -16.50
C GLU A 57 -15.72 3.07 -16.15
N SER A 58 -15.91 3.38 -14.86
CA SER A 58 -16.95 4.27 -14.37
C SER A 58 -16.61 5.77 -14.54
N GLY A 59 -15.47 6.13 -15.14
CA GLY A 59 -15.07 7.51 -15.41
C GLY A 59 -14.34 8.22 -14.25
N TYR A 60 -13.97 7.49 -13.21
CA TYR A 60 -13.32 8.05 -12.01
C TYR A 60 -11.81 8.18 -12.13
N SER A 61 -11.18 7.92 -13.28
CA SER A 61 -9.71 7.95 -13.44
C SER A 61 -9.04 9.25 -12.96
N HIS A 62 -9.76 10.37 -13.00
CA HIS A 62 -9.27 11.70 -12.59
C HIS A 62 -9.11 11.87 -11.06
N CYS A 63 -9.67 10.99 -10.23
CA CYS A 63 -9.56 11.01 -8.77
C CYS A 63 -8.71 9.85 -8.22
N LEU A 64 -8.01 9.07 -9.06
CA LEU A 64 -7.25 7.90 -8.61
C LEU A 64 -5.76 8.22 -8.47
N PHE A 65 -5.14 7.77 -7.38
CA PHE A 65 -3.70 7.77 -7.20
C PHE A 65 -3.16 6.35 -7.05
N MET A 66 -1.96 6.11 -7.57
CA MET A 66 -1.25 4.85 -7.41
C MET A 66 0.09 5.09 -6.74
N SER A 67 0.43 4.23 -5.78
CA SER A 67 1.71 4.22 -5.08
C SER A 67 1.99 2.79 -4.58
N HIS A 68 3.03 2.63 -3.77
CA HIS A 68 3.47 1.31 -3.30
C HIS A 68 3.25 1.07 -1.80
N ASP A 69 2.98 2.12 -1.01
CA ASP A 69 2.90 2.06 0.47
C ASP A 69 4.04 1.25 1.12
N TRP A 70 5.21 1.23 0.47
CA TRP A 70 6.22 0.23 0.80
C TRP A 70 7.10 0.73 1.94
N SER A 71 6.89 0.15 3.12
CA SER A 71 7.70 0.45 4.30
C SER A 71 8.73 -0.64 4.59
N ILE A 72 9.90 -0.55 3.94
CA ILE A 72 10.98 -1.57 4.03
C ILE A 72 11.79 -1.46 5.33
N TYR A 73 11.72 -0.31 6.02
CA TYR A 73 12.45 -0.05 7.26
C TYR A 73 11.63 0.76 8.27
N ALA A 74 10.34 0.47 8.44
CA ALA A 74 9.57 1.09 9.52
C ALA A 74 10.00 0.53 10.88
N PRO A 75 10.61 1.34 11.77
CA PRO A 75 11.00 0.89 13.11
C PRO A 75 9.80 0.37 13.92
N ALA A 76 8.61 0.88 13.62
CA ALA A 76 7.34 0.47 14.22
C ALA A 76 6.99 -1.01 13.99
N PHE A 77 7.44 -1.63 12.89
CA PHE A 77 7.17 -3.04 12.57
C PHE A 77 8.32 -3.98 12.95
N LEU A 78 9.45 -3.45 13.45
CA LEU A 78 10.69 -4.22 13.63
C LEU A 78 10.99 -4.55 15.10
N GLY A 79 10.16 -4.07 16.04
CA GLY A 79 10.30 -4.33 17.48
C GLY A 79 11.66 -3.92 18.07
N PRO A 80 11.91 -4.19 19.37
CA PRO A 80 13.20 -3.89 20.00
C PRO A 80 14.40 -4.64 19.38
N SER A 81 14.14 -5.67 18.56
CA SER A 81 15.14 -6.56 17.99
C SER A 81 15.81 -6.03 16.71
N TRP A 82 15.36 -4.90 16.16
CA TRP A 82 15.93 -4.32 14.94
C TRP A 82 17.43 -4.03 15.04
N LYS A 83 17.90 -3.54 16.20
CA LYS A 83 19.34 -3.31 16.47
C LYS A 83 20.17 -4.59 16.23
N ARG A 84 19.67 -5.76 16.65
CA ARG A 84 20.33 -7.06 16.45
C ARG A 84 20.41 -7.50 14.98
N ARG A 85 19.46 -7.08 14.14
CA ARG A 85 19.44 -7.44 12.70
C ARG A 85 20.44 -6.62 11.90
N ILE A 86 20.66 -5.35 12.28
CA ILE A 86 21.68 -4.49 11.66
C ILE A 86 23.09 -4.98 12.01
N GLU A 87 23.36 -5.30 13.28
CA GLU A 87 24.66 -5.86 13.70
C GLU A 87 25.00 -7.16 12.97
N LYS A 88 24.03 -8.09 12.85
CA LYS A 88 24.23 -9.32 12.06
C LYS A 88 24.51 -9.04 10.59
N LYS A 89 23.82 -8.07 9.96
CA LYS A 89 24.08 -7.70 8.55
C LYS A 89 25.45 -7.07 8.36
N LYS A 90 25.92 -6.26 9.31
CA LYS A 90 27.27 -5.66 9.31
C LYS A 90 28.35 -6.75 9.38
N ILE A 91 28.20 -7.69 10.32
CA ILE A 91 29.10 -8.86 10.47
C ILE A 91 29.11 -9.73 9.20
N LEU A 92 27.95 -10.00 8.59
CA LEU A 92 27.86 -10.80 7.35
C LEU A 92 28.45 -10.10 6.11
N MET A 93 28.44 -8.76 6.06
CA MET A 93 29.09 -8.00 4.99
C MET A 93 30.60 -7.92 5.18
N ASP A 94 31.08 -7.89 6.43
CA ASP A 94 32.51 -7.93 6.76
C ASP A 94 33.14 -9.32 6.49
N ILE A 95 32.38 -10.41 6.62
CA ILE A 95 32.87 -11.77 6.31
C ILE A 95 33.05 -11.99 4.79
N ASN A 96 32.23 -11.34 3.96
CA ASN A 96 32.30 -11.46 2.49
C ASN A 96 33.29 -10.46 1.84
N SER A 97 34.05 -9.71 2.63
CA SER A 97 35.00 -8.70 2.14
C SER A 97 36.47 -8.99 2.48
N TYR A 98 36.78 -10.20 2.97
CA TYR A 98 38.15 -10.71 2.97
C TYR A 98 38.41 -11.53 1.68
N PRO A 99 39.51 -11.26 0.95
CA PRO A 99 39.86 -11.93 -0.31
C PRO A 99 40.19 -13.42 -0.13
#